data_AF-A0A2A2IQ46-F1
#
_entry.id   AF-A0A2A2IQ46-F1
#
_cell.length_a   1.000
_cell.length_b   1.000
_cell.length_c   1.000
_cell.angle_alpha   90.00
_cell.angle_beta   90.00
_cell.angle_gamma   90.00
#
_symmetry.space_group_name_H-M   'P 1'
#
loop_
_entity.id
_entity.type
_entity.pdbx_description
1 polymer ?
#
loop_
_entity_poly.entity_id
_entity_poly.type
_entity_poly.pdbx_seq_one_letter_code
_entity_poly.pdbx_strand_id
1 'polypeptide(L)'
;QRPGGFEATQKGYFYQRARQQDINLARKALNGGRYHPASYSLWFFEPPGSCPAQWYNQPNTGRFKSHCFFSPTRANCPSVY
;
A
#
# COMPACT_ATOMS: atom_id res chain seq x y z
N GLN A 1 0.48 -2.26 -11.75
CA GLN A 1 1.48 -2.81 -10.80
C GLN A 1 1.88 -4.21 -11.29
N ARG A 2 3.17 -4.54 -11.45
CA ARG A 2 3.62 -5.95 -11.59
C ARG A 2 3.63 -6.51 -10.17
N PRO A 3 2.99 -7.65 -9.86
CA PRO A 3 2.36 -7.88 -8.56
C PRO A 3 3.31 -7.53 -7.40
N GLY A 4 2.92 -6.53 -6.61
CA GLY A 4 3.70 -6.02 -5.47
C GLY A 4 4.64 -4.84 -5.71
N GLY A 5 4.79 -4.36 -6.95
CA GLY A 5 5.73 -3.30 -7.32
C GLY A 5 5.07 -1.97 -7.72
N PHE A 6 5.80 -0.88 -7.49
CA PHE A 6 5.42 0.45 -7.96
C PHE A 6 5.43 0.52 -9.49
N GLU A 7 4.38 1.06 -10.10
CA GLU A 7 4.33 1.27 -11.55
C GLU A 7 5.46 2.18 -12.04
N ALA A 8 5.88 3.12 -11.19
CA ALA A 8 6.89 4.12 -11.50
C ALA A 8 8.15 3.51 -12.10
N THR A 9 8.62 2.38 -11.57
CA THR A 9 9.87 1.72 -12.02
C THR A 9 9.81 1.22 -13.47
N GLN A 10 8.62 1.12 -14.06
CA GLN A 10 8.41 0.65 -15.44
C GLN A 10 8.19 1.79 -16.43
N LYS A 11 8.16 3.04 -15.96
CA LYS A 11 7.81 4.21 -16.76
C LYS A 11 8.95 5.23 -16.72
N GLY A 12 9.14 5.99 -17.80
CA GLY A 12 10.22 6.97 -17.91
C GLY A 12 10.20 8.06 -16.82
N TYR A 13 9.04 8.31 -16.19
CA TYR A 13 8.93 9.28 -15.10
C TYR A 13 9.65 8.85 -13.81
N PHE A 14 10.13 7.60 -13.71
CA PHE A 14 10.97 7.18 -12.58
C PHE A 14 12.21 8.07 -12.40
N TYR A 15 12.81 8.51 -13.52
CA TYR A 15 14.01 9.33 -13.53
C TYR A 15 13.73 10.84 -13.43
N GLN A 16 12.46 11.22 -13.36
CA GLN A 16 12.08 12.61 -13.16
C GLN A 16 12.14 12.98 -11.67
N ARG A 17 12.23 14.27 -11.37
CA ARG A 17 12.15 14.78 -10.00
C ARG A 17 10.84 14.34 -9.33
N ALA A 18 10.93 13.90 -8.08
CA ALA A 18 9.75 13.64 -7.27
C ALA A 18 8.96 14.95 -7.03
N ARG A 19 7.63 14.87 -7.00
CA ARG A 19 6.78 16.03 -6.71
C ARG A 19 6.84 16.35 -5.22
N GLN A 20 6.80 17.63 -4.86
CA GLN A 20 6.91 18.06 -3.47
C GLN A 20 5.86 17.42 -2.54
N GLN A 21 4.64 17.21 -3.04
CA GLN A 21 3.58 16.51 -2.31
C GLN A 21 3.94 15.06 -1.96
N ASP A 22 4.58 14.33 -2.87
CA ASP A 22 4.95 12.92 -2.65
C ASP A 22 6.09 12.84 -1.63
N ILE A 23 7.05 13.77 -1.71
CA ILE A 23 8.12 13.93 -0.71
C ILE A 23 7.53 14.20 0.67
N ASN A 24 6.56 15.10 0.77
CA ASN A 24 5.92 15.45 2.04
C ASN A 24 5.16 14.24 2.63
N LEU A 25 4.48 13.45 1.81
CA LEU A 25 3.81 12.22 2.25
C LEU A 25 4.82 11.16 2.71
N ALA A 26 5.92 10.97 1.97
CA ALA A 26 6.98 10.03 2.34
C ALA A 26 7.60 10.40 3.70
N ARG A 27 7.85 11.69 3.95
CA ARG A 27 8.35 12.18 5.25
C ARG A 27 7.40 11.86 6.40
N LYS A 28 6.08 11.99 6.19
CA LYS A 28 5.09 11.61 7.22
C LYS A 28 5.18 10.14 7.59
N ALA A 29 5.38 9.26 6.60
CA ALA A 29 5.54 7.83 6.84
C ALA A 29 6.87 7.51 7.55
N LEU A 30 7.98 8.14 7.13
CA LEU A 30 9.30 7.99 7.77
C LEU A 30 9.29 8.45 9.23
N ASN A 31 8.55 9.50 9.55
CA ASN A 31 8.36 10.00 10.92
C ASN A 31 7.36 9.16 11.74
N GLY A 32 7.04 7.94 11.32
CA GLY A 32 6.19 7.01 12.05
C GLY A 32 4.68 7.22 11.86
N GLY A 33 4.26 8.06 10.92
CA GLY A 33 2.84 8.25 10.60
C GLY A 33 2.19 6.96 10.10
N ARG A 34 1.21 6.47 10.85
CA ARG A 34 0.39 5.30 10.50
C ARG A 34 -1.02 5.76 10.15
N TYR A 35 -1.57 5.21 9.07
CA TYR A 35 -2.87 5.61 8.55
C TYR A 35 -3.69 4.37 8.23
N HIS A 36 -4.89 4.27 8.80
CA HIS A 36 -5.84 3.25 8.42
C HIS A 36 -6.32 3.48 6.98
N PRO A 37 -6.48 2.44 6.13
CA PRO A 37 -6.30 0.99 6.37
C PRO A 37 -4.89 0.44 6.12
N ALA A 38 -3.91 1.30 5.86
CA ALA A 38 -2.55 0.90 5.50
C ALA A 38 -1.63 0.56 6.70
N SER A 39 -2.04 0.82 7.95
CA SER A 39 -1.16 0.75 9.14
C SER A 39 -0.29 -0.50 9.24
N TYR A 40 -0.84 -1.67 8.87
CA TYR A 40 -0.20 -2.98 8.91
C TYR A 40 -0.23 -3.71 7.56
N SER A 41 -0.69 -3.02 6.51
CA SER A 41 -0.97 -3.65 5.23
C SER A 41 0.30 -3.85 4.42
N LEU A 42 0.52 -5.08 3.97
CA LEU A 42 1.65 -5.45 3.12
C LEU A 42 1.29 -5.38 1.64
N TRP A 43 0.00 -5.50 1.32
CA TRP A 43 -0.48 -5.49 -0.05
C TRP A 43 -1.58 -4.46 -0.24
N PHE A 44 -1.59 -3.84 -1.42
CA PHE A 44 -2.68 -3.00 -1.88
C PHE A 44 -2.79 -3.04 -3.40
N PHE A 45 -4.00 -2.89 -3.92
CA PHE A 45 -4.25 -2.73 -5.35
C PHE A 45 -5.59 -2.05 -5.62
N GLU A 46 -5.76 -1.55 -6.83
CA GLU A 46 -7.02 -1.01 -7.33
C GLU A 46 -7.79 -2.11 -8.08
N PRO A 47 -8.86 -2.70 -7.49
CA PRO A 47 -9.70 -3.66 -8.20
C PRO A 47 -10.62 -2.94 -9.20
N PRO A 48 -11.11 -3.65 -10.24
CA PRO A 48 -12.12 -3.11 -11.16
C PRO A 48 -13.52 -2.94 -10.53
N GLY A 49 -13.71 -3.33 -9.27
CA GLY A 49 -15.00 -3.32 -8.58
C GLY A 49 -14.86 -3.28 -7.05
N SER A 50 -15.75 -4.00 -6.35
CA SER A 50 -15.67 -4.11 -4.88
C SER A 50 -14.38 -4.78 -4.42
N CYS A 51 -13.88 -4.39 -3.24
CA CYS A 51 -12.70 -5.02 -2.67
C CYS A 51 -12.98 -6.50 -2.36
N PRO A 52 -12.11 -7.44 -2.78
CA PRO A 52 -12.26 -8.84 -2.39
C PRO A 52 -12.07 -8.99 -0.87
N ALA A 53 -12.60 -10.08 -0.30
CA ALA A 53 -12.44 -10.37 1.12
C ALA A 53 -10.98 -10.68 1.49
N GLN A 54 -10.22 -11.29 0.57
CA GLN A 54 -8.83 -11.68 0.77
C GLN A 54 -8.03 -11.53 -0.53
N TRP A 55 -6.71 -11.32 -0.38
CA TRP A 55 -5.75 -11.36 -1.47
C TRP A 55 -4.41 -11.91 -0.96
N TYR A 56 -3.79 -12.84 -1.72
CA TYR A 56 -2.57 -13.55 -1.28
C TYR A 56 -2.65 -14.11 0.16
N ASN A 57 -3.79 -14.73 0.51
CA ASN A 57 -4.07 -15.25 1.86
C ASN A 57 -4.05 -14.19 3.00
N GLN A 58 -4.15 -12.91 2.67
CA GLN A 58 -4.26 -11.82 3.64
C GLN A 58 -5.68 -11.23 3.63
N PRO A 59 -6.32 -11.03 4.80
CA PRO A 59 -7.63 -10.39 4.88
C PRO A 59 -7.60 -8.92 4.46
N ASN A 60 -8.70 -8.50 3.83
CA ASN A 60 -8.96 -7.10 3.55
C ASN A 60 -9.18 -6.32 4.85
N THR A 61 -8.51 -5.18 4.96
CA THR A 61 -8.55 -4.28 6.13
C THR A 61 -9.26 -2.97 5.86
N GLY A 62 -9.66 -2.72 4.62
CA GLY A 62 -10.41 -1.54 4.22
C GLY A 62 -9.99 -1.00 2.86
N ARG A 63 -10.60 0.14 2.53
CA ARG A 63 -10.39 0.85 1.27
C ARG A 63 -10.02 2.28 1.55
N PHE A 64 -9.01 2.79 0.84
CA PHE A 64 -8.75 4.22 0.76
C PHE A 64 -8.74 4.66 -0.70
N LYS A 65 -9.67 5.55 -1.06
CA LYS A 65 -9.92 5.96 -2.45
C LYS A 65 -10.11 4.73 -3.34
N SER A 66 -9.32 4.58 -4.40
CA SER A 66 -9.43 3.43 -5.32
C SER A 66 -8.74 2.15 -4.84
N HIS A 67 -7.94 2.20 -3.77
CA HIS A 67 -7.11 1.06 -3.37
C HIS A 67 -7.69 0.30 -2.18
N CYS A 68 -7.70 -1.02 -2.28
CA CYS A 68 -8.03 -1.95 -1.20
C CYS A 68 -6.73 -2.45 -0.55
N PHE A 69 -6.75 -2.64 0.77
CA PHE A 69 -5.56 -2.93 1.57
C PHE A 69 -5.70 -4.25 2.30
N PHE A 70 -4.61 -5.03 2.36
CA PHE A 70 -4.60 -6.36 2.96
C PHE A 70 -3.43 -6.48 3.92
N SER A 71 -3.73 -6.94 5.14
CA SER A 71 -2.75 -7.13 6.21
C SER A 71 -2.63 -8.61 6.58
N PRO A 72 -1.43 -9.10 6.91
CA PRO A 72 -1.27 -10.45 7.43
C PRO A 72 -1.93 -10.57 8.80
N THR A 73 -2.21 -11.78 9.28
CA THR A 73 -2.57 -11.96 10.69
C THR A 73 -1.32 -11.79 11.57
N ARG A 74 -1.52 -11.38 12.83
CA ARG A 74 -0.40 -11.24 13.79
C ARG A 74 0.37 -12.55 14.00
N ALA A 75 -0.31 -13.69 13.88
CA ALA A 75 0.33 -15.00 13.95
C ALA A 75 1.30 -15.27 12.79
N ASN A 76 0.96 -14.82 11.57
CA ASN A 76 1.77 -15.07 10.38
C ASN A 76 2.92 -14.05 10.24
N CYS A 77 2.74 -12.82 10.72
CA CYS A 77 3.76 -11.77 10.63
C CYS A 77 3.67 -10.84 11.86
N PRO A 78 4.27 -11.22 13.01
CA PRO A 78 4.19 -10.41 14.22
C PRO A 78 4.96 -9.10 14.12
N SER A 79 5.99 -9.02 13.27
CA SER A 79 6.88 -7.86 13.15
C SER A 79 6.23 -6.62 12.54
N VAL A 80 5.11 -6.76 11.83
CA VAL A 80 4.40 -5.59 11.28
C VAL A 80 3.51 -4.91 12.32
N TYR A 81 3.17 -5.58 13.44
CA TYR A 81 2.19 -5.15 14.45
C TYR A 81 2.81 -4.60 15.74
#